data_AF-A0A8T6NWN2-F1
#
_entry.id   AF-A0A8T6NWN2-F1
#
_cell.length_a   1.000
_cell.length_b   1.000
_cell.length_c   1.000
_cell.angle_alpha   90.00
_cell.angle_beta   90.00
_cell.angle_gamma   90.00
#
_symmetry.space_group_name_H-M   'P 1'
#
loop_
_entity.id
_entity.type
_entity.pdbx_description
1 polymer ?
#
loop_
_entity_poly.entity_id
_entity_poly.type
_entity_poly.pdbx_seq_one_letter_code
_entity_poly.pdbx_strand_id
1 'polypeptide(L)'
;SAVMLVPISTGATWLGAVIVEGYDGLMFDPDRTRLSRSIADQTAVALDSHILLERSKSAVDRERALRDVAERIRTASDPQDVMTVAAEEIAQVLGVTPDEAAVISMRDSQRQALNPADRELIEGIASQVDLALQNLALLEAAEQAALREQMINEMTAEIQRSTSVDEVMRTAVRVVNEQLRDYDIVLRLAPDSRDQGGPAT
;
A
#
# COMPACT_ATOMS: atom_id res chain seq x y z
N SER A 1 -38.74 25.84 -39.73
CA SER A 1 -37.43 25.33 -39.25
C SER A 1 -37.43 23.82 -39.35
N ALA A 2 -36.31 23.22 -39.74
CA ALA A 2 -36.11 21.77 -39.76
C ALA A 2 -34.95 21.42 -38.82
N VAL A 3 -34.99 20.24 -38.17
CA VAL A 3 -33.91 19.78 -37.28
C VAL A 3 -33.48 18.38 -37.69
N MET A 4 -32.16 18.14 -37.70
CA MET A 4 -31.54 16.84 -37.92
C MET A 4 -30.62 16.53 -36.76
N LEU A 5 -30.76 15.34 -36.19
CA LEU A 5 -29.89 14.82 -35.15
C LEU A 5 -29.00 13.74 -35.75
N VAL A 6 -27.69 13.93 -35.65
CA VAL A 6 -26.69 12.99 -36.17
C VAL A 6 -25.86 12.48 -34.99
N PRO A 7 -25.90 11.18 -34.67
CA PRO A 7 -25.11 10.63 -33.57
C PRO A 7 -23.61 10.70 -33.89
N ILE A 8 -22.81 10.94 -32.86
CA ILE A 8 -21.35 10.80 -32.86
C ILE A 8 -21.06 9.49 -32.13
N SER A 9 -20.61 8.46 -32.85
CA SER A 9 -20.38 7.14 -32.28
C SER A 9 -19.27 6.39 -33.01
N THR A 10 -18.45 5.64 -32.27
CA THR A 10 -17.45 4.70 -32.82
C THR A 10 -17.88 3.26 -32.53
N GLY A 11 -18.22 2.49 -33.57
CA GLY A 11 -18.71 1.12 -33.40
C GLY A 11 -19.95 1.03 -32.51
N ALA A 12 -19.81 0.45 -31.31
CA ALA A 12 -20.89 0.33 -30.32
C ALA A 12 -20.90 1.46 -29.27
N THR A 13 -19.92 2.36 -29.28
CA THR A 13 -19.77 3.41 -28.26
C THR A 13 -20.42 4.70 -28.73
N TRP A 14 -21.43 5.17 -28.00
CA TRP A 14 -22.02 6.49 -28.21
C TRP A 14 -21.20 7.57 -27.49
N LEU A 15 -20.75 8.58 -28.25
CA LEU A 15 -19.92 9.67 -27.74
C LEU A 15 -20.69 10.99 -27.65
N GLY A 16 -21.79 11.14 -28.40
CA GLY A 16 -22.60 12.34 -28.40
C GLY A 16 -23.54 12.45 -29.60
N ALA A 17 -24.02 13.66 -29.87
CA ALA A 17 -24.81 13.95 -31.06
C ALA A 17 -24.54 15.38 -31.56
N VAL A 18 -24.55 15.55 -32.87
CA VAL A 18 -24.63 16.85 -33.53
C VAL A 18 -26.10 17.15 -33.81
N ILE A 19 -26.56 18.31 -33.36
CA ILE A 19 -27.89 18.83 -33.70
C ILE A 19 -27.69 19.90 -34.77
N VAL A 20 -28.31 19.70 -35.93
CA VAL A 20 -28.26 20.63 -37.06
C VAL A 20 -29.65 21.24 -37.23
N GLU A 21 -29.73 22.56 -37.10
CA GLU A 21 -30.98 23.32 -37.27
C GLU A 21 -30.93 24.11 -38.59
N GLY A 22 -31.98 23.97 -39.40
CA GLY A 22 -32.17 24.70 -40.66
C GLY A 22 -33.12 25.89 -40.50
N TYR A 23 -32.65 27.08 -40.89
CA TYR A 23 -33.43 28.32 -40.97
C TYR A 23 -34.00 28.54 -42.38
N ASP A 24 -35.14 29.23 -42.49
CA ASP A 24 -35.81 29.69 -43.72
C ASP A 24 -35.77 28.74 -44.93
N GLY A 25 -36.73 27.83 -44.99
CA GLY A 25 -36.99 27.01 -46.19
C GLY A 25 -35.92 25.96 -46.53
N LEU A 26 -34.79 25.90 -45.81
CA LEU A 26 -33.82 24.81 -45.97
C LEU A 26 -34.43 23.47 -45.54
N MET A 27 -34.52 22.55 -46.49
CA MET A 27 -34.81 21.13 -46.23
C MET A 27 -33.52 20.33 -46.23
N PHE A 28 -33.46 19.28 -45.40
CA PHE A 28 -32.35 18.34 -45.41
C PHE A 28 -32.50 17.40 -46.60
N ASP A 29 -31.78 17.70 -47.67
CA ASP A 29 -31.64 16.78 -48.80
C ASP A 29 -30.69 15.61 -48.46
N PRO A 30 -30.66 14.55 -49.30
CA PRO A 30 -29.79 13.40 -49.09
C PRO A 30 -28.29 13.75 -49.06
N ASP A 31 -27.83 14.78 -49.79
CA ASP A 31 -26.43 15.18 -49.82
C ASP A 31 -26.01 15.85 -48.52
N ARG A 32 -26.85 16.73 -47.97
CA ARG A 32 -26.64 17.35 -46.65
C ARG A 32 -26.63 16.31 -45.54
N THR A 33 -27.54 15.34 -45.61
CA THR A 33 -27.58 14.23 -44.64
C THR A 33 -26.30 13.38 -44.72
N ARG A 34 -25.82 13.06 -45.93
CA ARG A 34 -24.55 12.34 -46.14
C ARG A 34 -23.35 13.12 -45.61
N LEU A 35 -23.29 14.42 -45.88
CA LEU A 35 -22.21 15.28 -45.41
C LEU A 35 -22.20 15.37 -43.88
N SER A 36 -23.35 15.63 -43.25
CA SER A 36 -23.44 15.70 -41.78
C SER A 36 -23.08 14.38 -41.12
N ARG A 37 -23.47 13.23 -41.71
CA ARG A 37 -23.03 11.92 -41.24
C ARG A 37 -21.51 11.73 -41.37
N SER A 38 -20.94 12.08 -42.52
CA SER A 38 -19.48 11.96 -42.72
C SER A 38 -18.69 12.83 -41.74
N ILE A 39 -19.17 14.05 -41.44
CA ILE A 39 -18.57 14.92 -40.43
C ILE A 39 -18.73 14.30 -39.04
N ALA A 40 -19.91 13.78 -38.68
CA ALA A 40 -20.12 13.13 -37.39
C ALA A 40 -19.25 11.88 -37.21
N ASP A 41 -19.07 11.06 -38.24
CA ASP A 41 -18.20 9.88 -38.23
C ASP A 41 -16.73 10.30 -38.02
N GLN A 42 -16.23 11.31 -38.75
CA GLN A 42 -14.88 11.83 -38.57
C GLN A 42 -14.68 12.47 -37.19
N THR A 43 -15.70 13.18 -36.70
CA THR A 43 -15.71 13.77 -35.35
C THR A 43 -15.64 12.68 -34.29
N ALA A 44 -16.37 11.57 -34.48
CA ALA A 44 -16.35 10.45 -33.56
C ALA A 44 -14.96 9.85 -33.43
N VAL A 45 -14.26 9.63 -34.56
CA VAL A 45 -12.88 9.11 -34.55
C VAL A 45 -11.92 10.07 -33.83
N ALA A 46 -11.99 11.37 -34.13
CA ALA A 46 -11.12 12.36 -33.49
C ALA A 46 -11.41 12.47 -31.97
N LEU A 47 -12.68 12.51 -31.59
CA LEU A 47 -13.11 12.62 -30.20
C LEU A 47 -12.71 11.39 -29.39
N ASP A 48 -12.90 10.19 -29.93
CA ASP A 48 -12.50 8.94 -29.28
C ASP A 48 -10.99 8.90 -29.02
N SER A 49 -10.19 9.34 -30.01
CA SER A 49 -8.74 9.47 -29.86
C SER A 49 -8.34 10.46 -28.76
N HIS A 50 -9.00 11.62 -28.70
CA HIS A 50 -8.73 12.63 -27.68
C HIS A 50 -9.14 12.14 -26.28
N ILE A 51 -10.31 11.53 -26.12
CA ILE A 51 -10.77 10.95 -24.85
C ILE A 51 -9.80 9.87 -24.38
N LEU A 52 -9.37 8.98 -25.28
CA LEU A 52 -8.42 7.93 -24.95
C LEU A 52 -7.06 8.51 -24.53
N LEU A 53 -6.58 9.54 -25.24
CA LEU A 53 -5.33 10.23 -24.91
C LEU A 53 -5.41 10.93 -23.54
N GLU A 54 -6.51 11.61 -23.23
CA GLU A 54 -6.71 12.26 -21.93
C GLU A 54 -6.78 11.23 -20.79
N ARG A 55 -7.49 10.12 -21.00
CA ARG A 55 -7.51 9.01 -20.03
C ARG A 55 -6.12 8.42 -19.81
N SER A 56 -5.36 8.22 -20.88
CA SER A 56 -3.99 7.71 -20.80
C SER A 56 -3.07 8.68 -20.05
N LYS A 57 -3.14 9.98 -20.34
CA LYS A 57 -2.37 11.01 -19.62
C LYS A 57 -2.71 11.03 -18.13
N SER A 58 -4.01 11.04 -17.81
CA SER A 58 -4.48 11.06 -16.42
C SER A 58 -4.01 9.81 -15.66
N ALA A 59 -4.01 8.64 -16.30
CA ALA A 59 -3.49 7.41 -15.70
C ALA A 59 -1.98 7.51 -15.41
N VAL A 60 -1.19 8.05 -16.34
CA VAL A 60 0.26 8.25 -16.15
C VAL A 60 0.54 9.23 -15.02
N ASP A 61 -0.17 10.35 -14.96
CA ASP A 61 0.02 11.35 -13.91
C ASP A 61 -0.33 10.78 -12.53
N ARG A 62 -1.36 9.94 -12.48
CA ARG A 62 -1.77 9.24 -11.27
C ARG A 62 -0.75 8.19 -10.82
N GLU A 63 -0.19 7.41 -11.75
CA GLU A 63 0.89 6.47 -11.44
C GLU A 63 2.14 7.19 -10.93
N ARG A 64 2.48 8.34 -11.50
CA ARG A 64 3.59 9.18 -11.02
C ARG A 64 3.34 9.65 -9.59
N ALA A 65 2.15 10.17 -9.30
CA ALA A 65 1.78 10.60 -7.95
C ALA A 65 1.94 9.43 -6.96
N LEU A 66 1.35 8.27 -7.26
CA LEU A 66 1.49 7.08 -6.40
C LEU A 66 2.95 6.65 -6.21
N ARG A 67 3.78 6.75 -7.24
CA ARG A 67 5.20 6.41 -7.12
C ARG A 67 5.94 7.39 -6.23
N ASP A 68 5.65 8.68 -6.34
CA ASP A 68 6.27 9.72 -5.52
C ASP A 68 5.92 9.53 -4.04
N VAL A 69 4.63 9.27 -3.75
CA VAL A 69 4.19 8.86 -2.41
C VAL A 69 4.95 7.63 -1.92
N ALA A 70 5.12 6.61 -2.77
CA ALA A 70 5.84 5.41 -2.40
C ALA A 70 7.30 5.68 -2.05
N GLU A 71 7.95 6.60 -2.78
CA GLU A 71 9.33 7.02 -2.52
C GLU A 71 9.42 7.75 -1.18
N ARG A 72 8.52 8.70 -0.91
CA ARG A 72 8.46 9.45 0.36
C ARG A 72 8.18 8.53 1.56
N ILE A 73 7.20 7.62 1.42
CA ILE A 73 6.87 6.63 2.45
C ILE A 73 8.06 5.69 2.71
N ARG A 74 8.81 5.27 1.67
CA ARG A 74 9.99 4.41 1.85
C ARG A 74 11.12 5.08 2.64
N THR A 75 11.20 6.40 2.61
CA THR A 75 12.19 7.17 3.38
C THR A 75 11.78 7.42 4.83
N ALA A 76 10.52 7.14 5.19
CA ALA A 76 10.03 7.29 6.54
C ALA A 76 10.75 6.32 7.48
N SER A 77 11.15 6.82 8.65
CA SER A 77 11.91 6.03 9.62
C SER A 77 11.00 5.38 10.67
N ASP A 78 9.78 5.88 10.82
CA ASP A 78 8.81 5.41 11.79
C ASP A 78 7.35 5.51 11.30
N PRO A 79 6.39 4.87 12.00
CA PRO A 79 4.98 4.91 11.61
C PRO A 79 4.33 6.30 11.56
N GLN A 80 4.78 7.26 12.38
CA GLN A 80 4.22 8.62 12.41
C GLN A 80 4.64 9.39 11.16
N ASP A 81 5.87 9.24 10.71
CA ASP A 81 6.36 9.80 9.45
C ASP A 81 5.53 9.29 8.26
N VAL A 82 5.28 7.98 8.20
CA VAL A 82 4.44 7.36 7.16
C VAL A 82 3.04 7.99 7.14
N MET A 83 2.43 8.17 8.32
CA MET A 83 1.09 8.72 8.43
C MET A 83 1.02 10.21 8.06
N THR A 84 2.08 10.96 8.39
CA THR A 84 2.19 12.38 8.04
C THR A 84 2.25 12.55 6.52
N VAL A 85 3.11 11.78 5.85
CA VAL A 85 3.21 11.79 4.38
C VAL A 85 1.87 11.44 3.75
N ALA A 86 1.17 10.43 4.25
CA ALA A 86 -0.13 10.02 3.74
C ALA A 86 -1.19 11.11 3.90
N ALA A 87 -1.24 11.77 5.07
CA ALA A 87 -2.19 12.84 5.35
C ALA A 87 -1.97 14.06 4.44
N GLU A 88 -0.72 14.45 4.21
CA GLU A 88 -0.38 15.54 3.29
C GLU A 88 -0.82 15.24 1.85
N GLU A 89 -0.60 14.01 1.39
CA GLU A 89 -0.96 13.60 0.02
C GLU A 89 -2.47 13.50 -0.17
N ILE A 90 -3.17 12.88 0.77
CA ILE A 90 -4.65 12.82 0.74
C ILE A 90 -5.24 14.23 0.79
N ALA A 91 -4.65 15.14 1.57
CA ALA A 91 -5.07 16.53 1.63
C ALA A 91 -4.90 17.25 0.28
N GLN A 92 -3.77 17.05 -0.40
CA GLN A 92 -3.55 17.61 -1.74
C GLN A 92 -4.56 17.08 -2.76
N VAL A 93 -4.84 15.78 -2.74
CA VAL A 93 -5.83 15.14 -3.65
C VAL A 93 -7.23 15.71 -3.41
N LEU A 94 -7.61 15.90 -2.15
CA LEU A 94 -8.93 16.40 -1.77
C LEU A 94 -9.04 17.93 -1.82
N GLY A 95 -7.92 18.66 -1.99
CA GLY A 95 -7.88 20.12 -1.92
C GLY A 95 -8.22 20.68 -0.54
N VAL A 96 -7.97 19.90 0.52
CA VAL A 96 -8.23 20.24 1.93
C VAL A 96 -6.90 20.39 2.68
N THR A 97 -6.95 20.80 3.95
CA THR A 97 -5.75 20.82 4.79
C THR A 97 -5.40 19.41 5.32
N PRO A 98 -4.12 19.12 5.63
CA PRO A 98 -3.71 17.83 6.23
C PRO A 98 -4.49 17.45 7.49
N ASP A 99 -4.80 18.44 8.33
CA ASP A 99 -5.60 18.25 9.55
C ASP A 99 -7.05 17.83 9.23
N GLU A 100 -7.64 18.36 8.15
CA GLU A 100 -8.97 17.96 7.68
C GLU A 100 -8.94 16.57 7.04
N ALA A 101 -7.90 16.23 6.27
CA ALA A 101 -7.74 14.91 5.66
C ALA A 101 -7.61 13.78 6.69
N ALA A 102 -6.89 14.02 7.79
CA ALA A 102 -6.78 13.07 8.90
C ALA A 102 -8.15 12.75 9.55
N VAL A 103 -9.08 13.71 9.53
CA VAL A 103 -10.43 13.57 10.11
C VAL A 103 -11.45 12.99 9.11
N ILE A 104 -11.24 13.18 7.81
CA ILE A 104 -12.11 12.66 6.73
C ILE A 104 -12.14 11.12 6.69
N SER A 105 -11.14 10.44 7.26
CA SER A 105 -11.11 8.96 7.42
C SER A 105 -12.26 8.41 8.29
N MET A 106 -12.90 9.24 9.14
CA MET A 106 -13.87 8.74 10.13
C MET A 106 -15.28 9.34 10.08
N ARG A 107 -15.54 10.44 9.35
CA ARG A 107 -16.79 11.19 9.55
C ARG A 107 -17.59 11.67 8.34
N ASP A 108 -17.05 11.72 7.13
CA ASP A 108 -17.74 12.46 6.05
C ASP A 108 -18.00 11.66 4.77
N SER A 109 -18.69 10.53 4.93
CA SER A 109 -19.31 9.79 3.82
C SER A 109 -20.49 10.56 3.18
N GLN A 110 -20.77 11.82 3.54
CA GLN A 110 -22.06 12.45 3.23
C GLN A 110 -22.06 13.84 2.57
N ARG A 111 -20.93 14.48 2.23
CA ARG A 111 -20.99 15.83 1.61
C ARG A 111 -20.30 16.05 0.27
N GLN A 112 -19.42 15.17 -0.19
CA GLN A 112 -18.92 15.21 -1.56
C GLN A 112 -18.70 13.77 -2.03
N ALA A 113 -19.47 13.33 -3.02
CA ALA A 113 -19.15 12.06 -3.68
C ALA A 113 -17.77 12.27 -4.33
N LEU A 114 -16.73 11.72 -3.71
CA LEU A 114 -15.38 11.70 -4.28
C LEU A 114 -15.50 11.25 -5.72
N ASN A 115 -14.87 11.98 -6.63
CA ASN A 115 -14.86 11.51 -8.00
C ASN A 115 -14.14 10.15 -8.05
N PRO A 116 -14.43 9.28 -9.04
CA PRO A 116 -13.82 7.96 -9.09
C PRO A 116 -12.29 7.97 -9.13
N ALA A 117 -11.67 9.00 -9.72
CA ALA A 117 -10.23 9.13 -9.83
C ALA A 117 -9.57 9.46 -8.48
N ASP A 118 -10.15 10.39 -7.71
CA ASP A 118 -9.68 10.77 -6.37
C ASP A 118 -9.78 9.57 -5.43
N ARG A 119 -10.91 8.86 -5.48
CA ARG A 119 -11.12 7.66 -4.67
C ARG A 119 -10.05 6.61 -4.95
N GLU A 120 -9.82 6.33 -6.22
CA GLU A 120 -8.84 5.33 -6.62
C GLU A 120 -7.44 5.76 -6.14
N LEU A 121 -7.08 7.05 -6.25
CA LEU A 121 -5.78 7.56 -5.80
C LEU A 121 -5.59 7.40 -4.29
N ILE A 122 -6.61 7.75 -3.51
CA ILE A 122 -6.62 7.57 -2.04
C ILE A 122 -6.51 6.09 -1.66
N GLU A 123 -7.24 5.20 -2.34
CA GLU A 123 -7.11 3.74 -2.13
C GLU A 123 -5.68 3.25 -2.42
N GLY A 124 -5.03 3.80 -3.46
CA GLY A 124 -3.63 3.51 -3.75
C GLY A 124 -2.66 4.01 -2.67
N ILE A 125 -2.87 5.23 -2.15
CA ILE A 125 -2.08 5.77 -1.03
C ILE A 125 -2.25 4.90 0.23
N ALA A 126 -3.50 4.57 0.58
CA ALA A 126 -3.80 3.71 1.73
C ALA A 126 -3.10 2.34 1.62
N SER A 127 -3.14 1.71 0.44
CA SER A 127 -2.44 0.44 0.21
C SER A 127 -0.93 0.55 0.41
N GLN A 128 -0.32 1.68 0.09
CA GLN A 128 1.12 1.87 0.30
C GLN A 128 1.47 2.13 1.76
N VAL A 129 0.62 2.87 2.46
CA VAL A 129 0.73 3.07 3.92
C VAL A 129 0.68 1.73 4.63
N ASP A 130 -0.30 0.89 4.30
CA ASP A 130 -0.44 -0.45 4.88
C ASP A 130 0.83 -1.29 4.66
N LEU A 131 1.38 -1.28 3.45
CA LEU A 131 2.61 -2.01 3.12
C LEU A 131 3.82 -1.47 3.90
N ALA A 132 3.94 -0.16 4.02
CA ALA A 132 5.06 0.45 4.73
C ALA A 132 5.02 0.18 6.23
N LEU A 133 3.85 0.29 6.85
CA LEU A 133 3.65 -0.05 8.26
C LEU A 133 3.95 -1.53 8.54
N GLN A 134 3.53 -2.43 7.64
CA GLN A 134 3.90 -3.84 7.72
C GLN A 134 5.41 -4.05 7.63
N ASN A 135 6.08 -3.37 6.69
CA ASN A 135 7.53 -3.48 6.54
C ASN A 135 8.28 -2.99 7.78
N LEU A 136 7.85 -1.88 8.40
CA LEU A 136 8.45 -1.37 9.64
C LEU A 136 8.27 -2.37 10.79
N ALA A 137 7.08 -2.94 10.95
CA ALA A 137 6.83 -3.94 11.99
C ALA A 137 7.64 -5.23 11.77
N LEU A 138 7.80 -5.65 10.52
CA LEU A 138 8.62 -6.80 10.16
C LEU A 138 10.11 -6.55 10.44
N LEU A 139 10.60 -5.34 10.15
CA LEU A 139 11.97 -4.95 10.44
C LEU A 139 12.24 -4.97 11.95
N GLU A 140 11.36 -4.37 12.75
CA GLU A 140 11.46 -4.37 14.21
C GLU A 140 11.47 -5.80 14.77
N ALA A 141 10.57 -6.66 14.30
CA ALA A 141 10.53 -8.06 14.71
C ALA A 141 11.81 -8.82 14.35
N ALA A 142 12.39 -8.55 13.17
CA ALA A 142 13.64 -9.16 12.74
C ALA A 142 14.83 -8.71 13.60
N GLU A 143 14.89 -7.41 13.94
CA GLU A 143 15.92 -6.86 14.84
C GLU A 143 15.83 -7.48 16.23
N GLN A 144 14.63 -7.57 16.81
CA GLN A 144 14.42 -8.22 18.11
C GLN A 144 14.82 -9.70 18.08
N ALA A 145 14.50 -10.42 17.01
CA ALA A 145 14.89 -11.81 16.84
C ALA A 145 16.42 -11.97 16.76
N ALA A 146 17.10 -11.10 16.01
CA ALA A 146 18.55 -11.12 15.89
C ALA A 146 19.25 -10.83 17.22
N LEU A 147 18.77 -9.84 17.99
CA LEU A 147 19.27 -9.54 19.33
C LEU A 147 19.12 -10.75 20.27
N ARG A 148 17.97 -11.42 20.22
CA ARG A 148 17.71 -12.62 21.00
C ARG A 148 18.66 -13.76 20.63
N GLU A 149 18.91 -13.96 19.34
CA GLU A 149 19.82 -15.01 18.87
C GLU A 149 21.28 -14.72 19.23
N GLN A 150 21.73 -13.47 19.11
CA GLN A 150 23.07 -13.05 19.56
C GLN A 150 23.27 -13.33 21.05
N MET A 151 22.29 -12.96 21.87
CA MET A 151 22.32 -13.23 23.31
C MET A 151 22.44 -14.73 23.62
N ILE A 152 21.66 -15.57 22.93
CA ILE A 152 21.73 -17.03 23.08
C ILE A 152 23.11 -17.58 22.68
N ASN A 153 23.68 -17.08 21.59
CA ASN A 153 25.00 -17.50 21.11
C ASN A 153 26.12 -17.09 22.07
N GLU A 154 26.06 -15.88 22.63
CA GLU A 154 27.01 -15.41 23.64
C GLU A 154 26.97 -16.28 24.90
N MET A 155 25.78 -16.57 25.42
CA MET A 155 25.59 -17.45 26.58
C MET A 155 26.11 -18.86 26.30
N THR A 156 25.82 -19.40 25.11
CA THR A 156 26.28 -20.73 24.70
C THR A 156 27.81 -20.77 24.61
N ALA A 157 28.43 -19.71 24.07
CA ALA A 157 29.88 -19.60 24.00
C ALA A 157 30.52 -19.45 25.39
N GLU A 158 29.90 -18.72 26.31
CA GLU A 158 30.36 -18.59 27.70
C GLU A 158 30.31 -19.93 28.44
N ILE A 159 29.21 -20.69 28.27
CA ILE A 159 29.06 -22.04 28.80
C ILE A 159 30.15 -22.98 28.23
N GLN A 160 30.40 -22.96 26.92
CA GLN A 160 31.38 -23.83 26.29
C GLN A 160 32.84 -23.52 26.68
N ARG A 161 33.16 -22.29 27.08
CA ARG A 161 34.50 -21.91 27.57
C ARG A 161 34.76 -22.38 29.00
N SER A 162 33.73 -22.78 29.73
CA SER A 162 33.87 -23.26 31.12
C SER A 162 34.66 -24.56 31.13
N THR A 163 35.64 -24.65 32.03
CA THR A 163 36.61 -25.77 32.08
C THR A 163 36.22 -26.87 33.07
N SER A 164 35.15 -26.65 33.84
CA SER A 164 34.61 -27.62 34.80
C SER A 164 33.08 -27.64 34.78
N VAL A 165 32.50 -28.78 35.17
CA VAL A 165 31.05 -28.96 35.27
C VAL A 165 30.43 -28.00 36.29
N ASP A 166 31.13 -27.70 37.39
CA ASP A 166 30.69 -26.70 38.38
C ASP A 166 30.61 -25.28 37.79
N GLU A 167 31.55 -24.93 36.93
CA GLU A 167 31.61 -23.62 36.26
C GLU A 167 30.53 -23.48 35.18
N VAL A 168 30.26 -24.56 34.43
CA VAL A 168 29.11 -24.66 33.51
C VAL A 168 27.79 -24.48 34.26
N MET A 169 27.60 -25.17 35.37
CA MET A 169 26.36 -25.13 36.17
C MET A 169 26.14 -23.75 36.80
N ARG A 170 27.19 -23.13 37.37
CA ARG A 170 27.09 -21.76 37.90
C ARG A 170 26.74 -20.75 36.81
N THR A 171 27.37 -20.87 35.63
CA THR A 171 27.10 -20.00 34.48
C THR A 171 25.67 -20.19 33.99
N ALA A 172 25.21 -21.44 33.82
CA ALA A 172 23.84 -21.74 33.41
C ALA A 172 22.80 -21.23 34.41
N VAL A 173 23.00 -21.45 35.71
CA VAL A 173 22.08 -20.95 36.75
C VAL A 173 22.03 -19.42 36.75
N ARG A 174 23.19 -18.73 36.66
CA ARG A 174 23.25 -17.26 36.58
C ARG A 174 22.47 -16.74 35.36
N VAL A 175 22.73 -17.32 34.19
CA VAL A 175 22.10 -16.94 32.92
C VAL A 175 20.58 -17.12 32.96
N VAL A 176 20.09 -18.27 33.43
CA VAL A 176 18.65 -18.54 33.49
C VAL A 176 17.98 -17.64 34.54
N ASN A 177 18.63 -17.37 35.66
CA ASN A 177 18.10 -16.50 36.72
C ASN A 177 18.09 -15.01 36.32
N GLU A 178 19.02 -14.56 35.48
CA GLU A 178 19.01 -13.20 34.92
C GLU A 178 17.82 -12.93 33.98
N GLN A 179 17.43 -13.93 33.17
CA GLN A 179 16.34 -13.85 32.19
C GLN A 179 14.95 -14.20 32.77
N LEU A 180 14.88 -15.11 33.75
CA LEU A 180 13.63 -15.64 34.31
C LEU A 180 13.51 -15.31 35.80
N ARG A 181 13.62 -14.03 36.13
CA ARG A 181 13.62 -13.51 37.52
C ARG A 181 12.37 -13.87 38.33
N ASP A 182 11.28 -14.19 37.66
CA ASP A 182 9.99 -14.54 38.29
C ASP A 182 9.79 -16.06 38.46
N TYR A 183 10.78 -16.89 38.09
CA TYR A 183 10.68 -18.35 38.12
C TYR A 183 11.69 -18.96 39.09
N ASP A 184 11.25 -19.99 39.83
CA ASP A 184 12.12 -20.78 40.71
C ASP A 184 12.83 -21.87 39.88
N ILE A 185 14.15 -21.70 39.69
CA ILE A 185 14.93 -22.51 38.75
C ILE A 185 15.76 -23.54 39.52
N VAL A 186 15.45 -24.82 39.33
CA VAL A 186 16.22 -25.95 39.89
C VAL A 186 16.90 -26.72 38.76
N LEU A 187 18.24 -26.64 38.71
CA LEU A 187 19.06 -27.48 37.82
C LEU A 187 19.54 -28.73 38.57
N ARG A 188 19.23 -29.93 38.04
CA ARG A 188 19.66 -31.21 38.64
C ARG A 188 20.52 -32.02 37.66
N LEU A 189 21.73 -32.36 38.07
CA LEU A 189 22.59 -33.28 37.31
C LEU A 189 22.13 -34.73 37.52
N ALA A 190 22.23 -35.55 36.48
CA ALA A 190 22.05 -37.00 36.61
C ALA A 190 23.23 -37.58 37.41
N PRO A 191 23.01 -38.56 38.30
CA PRO A 191 24.09 -39.24 38.99
C PRO A 191 25.00 -39.95 37.97
N ASP A 192 26.32 -39.81 38.16
CA ASP A 192 27.32 -40.31 37.22
C ASP A 192 27.29 -41.85 37.16
N SER A 193 26.90 -42.42 36.02
CA SER A 193 26.68 -43.86 35.85
C SER A 193 27.95 -44.71 35.92
N ARG A 194 29.12 -44.10 36.13
CA ARG A 194 30.44 -44.76 36.17
C ARG A 194 30.80 -45.35 37.54
N ASP A 195 30.01 -45.07 38.58
CA ASP A 195 30.30 -45.53 39.95
C ASP A 195 29.49 -46.78 40.38
N GLN A 196 28.78 -47.43 39.45
CA GLN A 196 27.99 -48.65 39.72
C GLN A 196 28.65 -49.97 39.24
N GLY A 197 29.97 -49.98 39.07
CA GLY A 197 30.74 -51.14 38.63
C GLY A 197 31.75 -51.66 39.65
N GLY A 198 31.30 -52.16 40.81
CA GLY A 198 32.12 -52.91 41.78
C GLY A 198 31.58 -54.32 41.99
N PRO A 199 32.43 -55.37 42.06
CA PRO A 199 32.05 -56.72 41.67
C PRO A 199 31.13 -57.41 42.69
N ALA A 200 30.14 -58.14 42.16
CA ALA A 200 29.44 -59.18 42.90
C ALA A 200 30.45 -60.21 43.38
N THR A 201 30.58 -60.34 44.71
CA THR A 201 31.25 -61.46 45.37
C THR A 201 30.18 -62.33 46.01
#